data_AF-A0A1Z9LVM6-F1
#
_entry.id   AF-A0A1Z9LVM6-F1
#
_cell.length_a   1.000
_cell.length_b   1.000
_cell.length_c   1.000
_cell.angle_alpha   90.00
_cell.angle_beta   90.00
_cell.angle_gamma   90.00
#
_symmetry.space_group_name_H-M   'P 1'
#
loop_
_entity.id
_entity.type
_entity.pdbx_description
1 polymer ?
#
loop_
_entity_poly.entity_id
_entity_poly.type
_entity_poly.pdbx_seq_one_letter_code
_entity_poly.pdbx_strand_id
1 'polypeptide(L)'
;MIKYTSSLIFFVIFFAGVSLYQIKHFITKKEIELTQIKNSIKSAQSNINILKAELSYLKRPDRIEKIALDKLELREILPTDIWNLNDLVSATSTFSNGEKK
;
A
#
# COMPACT_ATOMS: atom_id res chain seq x y z
N MET A 1 -56.21 44.75 9.46
CA MET A 1 -55.02 44.18 10.12
C MET A 1 -54.87 42.66 9.91
N ILE A 2 -55.96 41.87 9.99
CA ILE A 2 -55.96 40.39 9.83
C ILE A 2 -55.48 39.87 8.46
N LYS A 3 -55.61 40.66 7.38
CA LYS A 3 -55.18 40.24 6.03
C LYS A 3 -53.65 40.17 5.89
N TYR A 4 -52.91 41.00 6.62
CA TYR A 4 -51.44 41.04 6.57
C TYR A 4 -50.80 39.89 7.36
N THR A 5 -51.39 39.50 8.50
CA THR A 5 -50.91 38.36 9.29
C THR A 5 -51.03 37.04 8.54
N SER A 6 -52.13 36.83 7.79
CA SER A 6 -52.29 35.61 6.98
C SER A 6 -51.24 35.50 5.88
N SER A 7 -50.94 36.59 5.16
CA SER A 7 -49.91 36.59 4.13
C SER A 7 -48.51 36.32 4.69
N LEU A 8 -48.19 36.86 5.88
CA LEU A 8 -46.91 36.62 6.55
C LEU A 8 -46.71 35.15 6.91
N ILE A 9 -47.77 34.46 7.36
CA ILE A 9 -47.73 33.02 7.66
C ILE A 9 -47.45 32.19 6.40
N PHE A 10 -48.04 32.54 5.26
CA PHE A 10 -47.73 31.90 3.98
C PHE A 10 -46.25 32.07 3.59
N PHE A 11 -45.69 33.26 3.77
CA PHE A 11 -44.26 33.49 3.52
C PHE A 11 -43.36 32.65 4.42
N VAL A 12 -43.69 32.51 5.70
CA VAL A 12 -42.93 31.67 6.64
C VAL A 12 -42.95 30.20 6.22
N ILE A 13 -44.12 29.69 5.83
CA ILE A 13 -44.27 28.30 5.35
C ILE A 13 -43.49 28.08 4.05
N PHE A 14 -43.55 29.04 3.12
CA PHE A 14 -42.81 28.98 1.87
C PHE A 14 -41.29 28.95 2.12
N PHE A 15 -40.80 29.83 3.00
CA PHE A 15 -39.38 29.89 3.36
C PHE A 15 -38.90 28.61 4.05
N ALA A 16 -39.71 28.03 4.93
CA ALA A 16 -39.43 26.74 5.56
C ALA A 16 -39.30 25.61 4.52
N GLY A 17 -40.20 25.57 3.54
CA GLY A 17 -40.15 24.60 2.43
C GLY A 17 -38.89 24.75 1.58
N VAL A 18 -38.52 25.98 1.21
CA VAL A 18 -37.30 26.26 0.43
C VAL A 18 -36.05 25.90 1.24
N SER A 19 -36.01 26.21 2.53
CA SER A 19 -34.89 25.87 3.40
C SER A 19 -34.69 24.35 3.51
N LEU A 20 -35.78 23.59 3.67
CA LEU A 20 -35.75 22.12 3.66
C LEU A 20 -35.31 21.55 2.31
N TYR A 21 -35.70 22.18 1.21
CA TYR A 21 -35.25 21.75 -0.12
C TYR A 21 -33.74 21.96 -0.29
N GLN A 22 -33.21 23.10 0.13
CA GLN A 22 -31.77 23.38 0.05
C GLN A 22 -30.94 22.45 0.94
N ILE A 23 -31.40 22.17 2.17
CA ILE A 23 -30.65 21.27 3.07
C ILE A 23 -30.59 19.85 2.49
N LYS A 24 -31.71 19.36 1.94
CA LYS A 24 -31.75 18.04 1.29
C LYS A 24 -30.76 17.98 0.14
N HIS A 25 -30.74 19.00 -0.71
CA HIS A 25 -29.84 19.05 -1.86
C HIS A 25 -28.36 19.11 -1.44
N PHE A 26 -28.04 19.80 -0.35
CA PHE A 26 -26.67 19.87 0.16
C PHE A 26 -26.20 18.52 0.72
N ILE A 27 -27.06 17.82 1.45
CA ILE A 27 -26.79 16.48 1.98
C ILE A 27 -26.53 15.51 0.82
N THR A 28 -27.40 15.50 -0.21
CA THR A 28 -27.24 14.61 -1.36
C THR A 28 -25.92 14.84 -2.11
N LYS A 29 -25.48 16.10 -2.27
CA LYS A 29 -24.16 16.38 -2.88
C LYS A 29 -23.02 15.78 -2.06
N LYS A 30 -23.07 15.92 -0.74
CA LYS A 30 -22.05 15.38 0.17
C LYS A 30 -22.04 13.85 0.20
N GLU A 31 -23.19 13.20 0.13
CA GLU A 31 -23.28 11.74 0.01
C GLU A 31 -22.68 11.23 -1.30
N ILE A 32 -22.88 11.95 -2.42
CA ILE A 32 -22.28 11.60 -3.71
C ILE A 32 -20.75 11.71 -3.63
N GLU A 33 -20.22 12.81 -3.09
CA GLU A 33 -18.78 13.00 -2.89
C GLU A 33 -18.18 11.88 -2.02
N LEU A 34 -18.83 11.54 -0.90
CA LEU A 34 -18.40 10.45 -0.01
C LEU A 34 -18.43 9.09 -0.71
N THR A 35 -19.46 8.82 -1.51
CA THR A 35 -19.57 7.57 -2.27
C THR A 35 -18.48 7.46 -3.32
N GLN A 36 -18.14 8.56 -4.00
CA GLN A 36 -17.03 8.61 -4.95
C GLN A 36 -15.68 8.35 -4.27
N ILE A 37 -15.41 8.99 -3.13
CA ILE A 37 -14.20 8.74 -2.32
C ILE A 37 -14.14 7.28 -1.87
N LYS A 38 -15.25 6.72 -1.39
CA LYS A 38 -15.28 5.32 -0.94
C LYS A 38 -14.97 4.35 -2.08
N ASN A 39 -15.50 4.63 -3.28
CA ASN A 39 -15.24 3.83 -4.46
C ASN A 39 -13.78 3.95 -4.93
N SER A 40 -13.17 5.14 -4.88
CA SER A 40 -11.76 5.31 -5.22
C SER A 40 -10.84 4.58 -4.24
N ILE A 41 -11.13 4.63 -2.94
CA ILE A 41 -10.40 3.86 -1.91
C ILE A 41 -10.51 2.36 -2.19
N LYS A 42 -11.70 1.86 -2.50
CA LYS A 42 -11.90 0.43 -2.82
C LYS A 42 -11.11 0.01 -4.07
N SER A 43 -11.09 0.86 -5.10
CA SER A 43 -10.30 0.61 -6.31
C SER A 43 -8.80 0.61 -6.02
N ALA A 44 -8.31 1.59 -5.25
CA ALA A 44 -6.90 1.64 -4.84
C ALA A 44 -6.49 0.40 -4.03
N GLN A 45 -7.33 -0.05 -3.09
CA GLN A 45 -7.06 -1.27 -2.32
C GLN A 45 -6.99 -2.52 -3.22
N SER A 46 -7.86 -2.60 -4.23
CA SER A 46 -7.82 -3.68 -5.22
C SER A 46 -6.49 -3.67 -5.99
N ASN A 47 -6.04 -2.49 -6.44
CA ASN A 47 -4.78 -2.35 -7.15
C ASN A 47 -3.58 -2.73 -6.28
N ILE A 48 -3.58 -2.34 -5.01
CA ILE A 48 -2.53 -2.75 -4.05
C ILE A 48 -2.49 -4.27 -3.90
N ASN A 49 -3.65 -4.92 -3.82
CA ASN A 49 -3.71 -6.38 -3.70
C ASN A 49 -3.19 -7.08 -4.95
N ILE A 50 -3.51 -6.57 -6.14
CA ILE A 50 -2.97 -7.07 -7.42
C ILE A 50 -1.45 -6.90 -7.44
N LEU A 51 -0.96 -5.69 -7.14
CA LEU A 51 0.47 -5.41 -7.14
C LEU A 51 1.22 -6.28 -6.12
N LYS A 52 0.62 -6.57 -4.97
CA LYS A 52 1.17 -7.50 -3.98
C LYS A 52 1.22 -8.93 -4.51
N ALA A 53 0.21 -9.36 -5.27
CA ALA A 53 0.19 -10.66 -5.90
C ALA A 53 1.26 -10.76 -7.01
N GLU A 54 1.43 -9.72 -7.81
CA GLU A 54 2.50 -9.61 -8.82
C GLU A 54 3.88 -9.61 -8.16
N LEU A 55 4.07 -8.84 -7.09
CA LEU A 55 5.31 -8.83 -6.34
C LEU A 55 5.62 -10.20 -5.72
N SER A 56 4.61 -10.87 -5.17
CA SER A 56 4.74 -12.25 -4.68
C SER A 56 5.13 -13.22 -5.81
N TYR A 57 4.59 -13.01 -7.00
CA TYR A 57 4.94 -13.78 -8.19
C TYR A 57 6.37 -13.53 -8.67
N LEU A 58 6.87 -12.30 -8.58
CA LEU A 58 8.25 -11.94 -8.89
C LEU A 58 9.24 -12.41 -7.82
N LYS A 59 8.86 -12.39 -6.54
CA LYS A 59 9.69 -12.85 -5.42
C LYS A 59 9.90 -14.36 -5.34
N ARG A 60 9.36 -15.15 -6.29
CA ARG A 60 9.54 -16.61 -6.28
C ARG A 60 11.03 -16.94 -6.45
N PRO A 61 11.65 -17.65 -5.49
CA PRO A 61 13.09 -17.92 -5.50
C PRO A 61 13.50 -18.66 -6.77
N ASP A 62 12.70 -19.62 -7.24
CA ASP A 62 12.94 -20.39 -8.47
C ASP A 62 13.14 -19.49 -9.71
N ARG A 63 12.49 -18.32 -9.76
CA ARG A 63 12.62 -17.39 -10.87
C ARG A 63 13.81 -16.44 -10.70
N ILE A 64 14.09 -16.02 -9.47
CA ILE A 64 15.28 -15.23 -9.17
C ILE A 64 16.53 -16.05 -9.48
N GLU A 65 16.54 -17.33 -9.11
CA GLU A 65 17.60 -18.29 -9.42
C GLU A 65 17.81 -18.45 -10.93
N LYS A 66 16.73 -18.68 -11.69
CA LYS A 66 16.81 -18.74 -13.16
C LYS A 66 17.33 -17.46 -13.79
N ILE A 67 16.89 -16.28 -13.31
CA ILE A 67 17.38 -14.99 -13.83
C ILE A 67 18.84 -14.76 -13.45
N ALA A 68 19.26 -15.16 -12.24
CA ALA A 68 20.63 -15.07 -11.78
C ALA A 68 21.57 -15.93 -12.62
N LEU A 69 21.17 -17.17 -12.91
CA LEU A 69 21.91 -18.11 -13.75
C LEU A 69 21.94 -17.69 -15.22
N ASP A 70 20.80 -17.31 -15.80
CA ASP A 70 20.65 -17.07 -17.25
C ASP A 70 21.13 -15.67 -17.68
N LYS A 71 20.91 -14.65 -16.85
CA LYS A 71 21.21 -13.25 -17.23
C LYS A 71 22.37 -12.62 -16.48
N LEU A 72 22.68 -13.11 -15.28
CA LEU A 72 23.77 -12.57 -14.46
C LEU A 72 25.01 -13.48 -14.44
N GLU A 73 24.98 -14.63 -15.14
CA GLU A 73 26.04 -15.65 -15.13
C GLU A 73 26.50 -16.05 -13.71
N LEU A 74 25.63 -15.86 -12.71
CA LEU A 74 25.92 -16.20 -11.33
C LEU A 74 25.92 -17.72 -11.20
N ARG A 75 27.02 -18.27 -10.69
CA ARG A 75 27.16 -19.71 -10.43
C ARG A 75 26.59 -20.04 -9.04
N GLU A 76 26.14 -21.28 -8.87
CA GLU A 76 25.77 -21.80 -7.55
C GLU A 76 26.94 -21.60 -6.57
N ILE A 77 26.62 -21.09 -5.37
CA ILE A 77 27.60 -20.88 -4.30
C ILE A 77 28.20 -22.23 -3.89
N LEU A 78 29.45 -22.47 -4.27
CA LEU A 78 30.15 -23.69 -3.86
C LEU A 78 30.57 -23.55 -2.39
N PRO A 79 30.69 -24.67 -1.64
CA PRO A 79 31.21 -24.62 -0.28
C PRO A 79 32.56 -23.89 -0.20
N THR A 80 33.39 -23.98 -1.24
CA THR A 80 34.67 -23.26 -1.37
C THR A 80 34.55 -21.74 -1.41
N ASP A 81 33.40 -21.18 -1.80
CA ASP A 81 33.16 -19.73 -1.79
C ASP A 81 32.74 -19.24 -0.40
N ILE A 82 32.22 -20.13 0.44
CA ILE A 82 31.85 -19.86 1.83
C ILE A 82 33.09 -20.01 2.73
N TRP A 83 33.96 -20.98 2.43
CA TRP A 83 35.20 -21.22 3.16
C TRP A 83 36.35 -20.39 2.57
N ASN A 84 36.65 -19.24 3.18
CA ASN A 84 37.84 -18.49 2.84
C ASN A 84 39.09 -19.25 3.33
N LEU A 85 39.82 -19.88 2.40
CA LEU A 85 41.04 -20.64 2.70
C LEU A 85 42.08 -19.79 3.46
N ASN A 86 42.06 -18.47 3.30
CA ASN A 86 42.95 -17.57 4.03
C ASN A 86 42.63 -17.51 5.53
N ASP A 87 41.35 -17.62 5.92
CA ASP A 87 40.97 -17.67 7.34
C ASP A 87 41.40 -18.99 7.99
N LEU A 88 41.37 -20.09 7.22
CA LEU A 88 41.83 -21.39 7.68
C LEU A 88 43.36 -21.43 7.88
N VAL A 89 44.12 -20.86 6.93
CA VAL A 89 45.59 -20.74 7.04
C VAL A 89 45.97 -19.84 8.22
N SER A 90 45.23 -18.76 8.44
CA SER A 90 45.42 -17.86 9.58
C SER A 90 45.26 -18.60 10.90
N ALA A 91 44.18 -19.38 11.05
CA ALA A 91 43.94 -20.21 12.25
C ALA A 91 45.05 -21.25 12.45
N THR A 92 45.49 -21.95 11.40
CA THR A 92 46.58 -22.93 11.51
C THR A 92 47.92 -22.29 11.90
N SER A 93 48.21 -21.07 11.44
CA SER A 93 49.43 -20.35 11.82
C SER A 93 49.46 -19.94 13.30
N THR A 94 48.31 -19.59 13.89
CA THR A 94 48.19 -19.30 15.33
C THR A 94 48.30 -20.57 16.18
N PHE A 95 47.78 -21.71 15.72
CA PHE A 95 47.97 -22.98 16.41
C PHE A 95 49.42 -23.49 16.32
N SER A 96 50.09 -23.34 15.18
CA SER A 96 51.49 -23.77 15.00
C SER A 96 52.49 -22.91 15.79
N ASN A 97 52.22 -21.61 15.96
CA ASN A 97 53.08 -20.70 16.74
C ASN A 97 52.84 -20.80 18.26
N GLY A 98 51.78 -21.51 18.69
CA GLY A 98 51.47 -21.77 20.09
C GLY A 98 52.23 -22.96 20.72
N GLU A 99 52.88 -23.82 19.92
CA GLU A 99 53.69 -24.94 20.42
C GLU A 99 55.16 -24.59 20.67
N LYS A 100 55.56 -23.32 20.47
CA LYS A 100 56.90 -22.84 20.86
C LYS A 100 56.82 -21.97 22.11
N LYS A 101 56.48 -22.59 23.24
CA LYS A 101 56.79 -22.02 24.55
C LYS A 101 57.24 -23.09 25.53
#